data_AF-A0A250VUH7-F1
#
_entry.id   AF-A0A250VUH7-F1
#
_cell.length_a   1.000
_cell.length_b   1.000
_cell.length_c   1.000
_cell.angle_alpha   90.00
_cell.angle_beta   90.00
_cell.angle_gamma   90.00
#
_symmetry.space_group_name_H-M   'P 1'
#
loop_
_entity.id
_entity.type
_entity.pdbx_description
1 polymer ?
#
loop_
_entity_poly.entity_id
_entity_poly.type
_entity_poly.pdbx_seq_one_letter_code
_entity_poly.pdbx_strand_id
1 'polypeptide(L)'
;MTARTSDIEKAAGVLRGGGLVALPTETVYGLGANAEDPAAVARIFQVKGRPPSHPLIVHIGGAEQLDDWGRGRARDGAPVGRTFLAGSAHAGAAARSPGAP
;
A
#
# COMPACT_ATOMS: atom_id res chain seq x y z
N MET A 1 8.32 -16.51 7.42
CA MET A 1 8.76 -15.85 6.17
C MET A 1 9.51 -14.59 6.58
N THR A 2 10.83 -14.59 6.47
CA THR A 2 11.66 -13.45 6.93
C THR A 2 11.98 -12.58 5.73
N ALA A 3 11.50 -11.33 5.72
CA ALA A 3 11.89 -10.37 4.69
C ALA A 3 13.32 -9.91 4.93
N ARG A 4 14.15 -9.86 3.87
CA ARG A 4 15.49 -9.26 3.95
C ARG A 4 15.39 -7.74 3.87
N THR A 5 16.33 -7.03 4.47
CA THR A 5 16.37 -5.55 4.41
C THR A 5 16.33 -5.03 2.97
N SER A 6 17.03 -5.68 2.03
CA SER A 6 17.00 -5.33 0.61
C SER A 6 15.62 -5.47 -0.03
N ASP A 7 14.83 -6.46 0.41
CA ASP A 7 13.47 -6.68 -0.09
C ASP A 7 12.53 -5.59 0.45
N ILE A 8 12.74 -5.15 1.69
CA ILE A 8 12.02 -4.04 2.32
C ILE A 8 12.35 -2.71 1.63
N GLU A 9 13.62 -2.43 1.35
CA GLU A 9 14.05 -1.22 0.65
C GLU A 9 13.46 -1.15 -0.76
N LYS A 10 13.47 -2.27 -1.48
CA LYS A 10 12.84 -2.38 -2.80
C LYS A 10 11.33 -2.11 -2.72
N ALA A 11 10.64 -2.73 -1.77
CA ALA A 11 9.22 -2.49 -1.54
C ALA A 11 8.92 -1.02 -1.20
N ALA A 12 9.73 -0.40 -0.34
CA ALA A 12 9.62 1.02 -0.02
C ALA A 12 9.82 1.89 -1.27
N GLY A 13 10.78 1.56 -2.13
CA GLY A 13 10.99 2.22 -3.42
C GLY A 13 9.75 2.13 -4.33
N VAL A 14 9.15 0.94 -4.44
CA VAL A 14 7.92 0.73 -5.21
C VAL A 14 6.77 1.58 -4.67
N LEU A 15 6.56 1.60 -3.35
CA LEU A 15 5.50 2.42 -2.74
C LEU A 15 5.73 3.92 -2.96
N ARG A 16 6.97 4.41 -2.80
CA ARG A 16 7.32 5.81 -3.09
C ARG A 16 7.09 6.19 -4.56
N GLY A 17 7.30 5.25 -5.49
CA GLY A 17 7.00 5.43 -6.91
C GLY A 17 5.52 5.30 -7.28
N GLY A 18 4.60 5.24 -6.30
CA GLY A 18 3.17 5.05 -6.52
C GLY A 18 2.79 3.63 -6.97
N GLY A 19 3.70 2.66 -6.85
CA GLY A 19 3.45 1.25 -7.13
C GLY A 19 2.69 0.55 -6.00
N LEU A 20 2.34 -0.72 -6.25
CA LEU A 20 1.64 -1.56 -5.29
C LEU A 20 2.56 -2.67 -4.76
N VAL A 21 2.44 -3.00 -3.48
CA VAL A 21 3.23 -4.06 -2.83
C VAL A 21 2.30 -5.02 -2.09
N ALA A 22 2.45 -6.32 -2.31
CA ALA A 22 1.80 -7.33 -1.47
C ALA A 22 2.55 -7.45 -0.14
N LEU A 23 1.87 -7.19 0.96
CA LEU A 23 2.42 -7.23 2.31
C LEU A 23 1.88 -8.46 3.05
N PRO A 24 2.75 -9.37 3.51
CA PRO A 24 2.31 -10.50 4.32
C PRO A 24 1.83 -10.01 5.69
N THR A 25 0.67 -10.49 6.13
CA THR A 25 0.25 -10.37 7.53
C THR A 25 0.06 -11.78 8.11
N GLU A 26 -0.24 -11.88 9.41
CA GLU A 26 -0.48 -13.18 10.08
C GLU A 26 -1.62 -13.97 9.41
N THR A 27 -2.67 -13.29 8.93
CA THR A 27 -3.91 -13.93 8.49
C THR A 27 -4.11 -13.90 6.98
N VAL A 28 -3.75 -12.80 6.31
CA VAL A 28 -3.93 -12.63 4.85
C VAL A 28 -2.86 -11.72 4.25
N TYR A 29 -2.62 -11.85 2.95
CA TYR A 29 -1.86 -10.81 2.24
C TYR A 29 -2.72 -9.55 2.06
N GLY A 30 -2.17 -8.42 2.48
CA GLY A 30 -2.70 -7.10 2.18
C GLY A 30 -2.07 -6.54 0.92
N LEU A 31 -2.83 -5.77 0.14
CA LEU A 31 -2.28 -4.99 -0.96
C LEU A 31 -2.01 -3.56 -0.47
N GLY A 32 -0.74 -3.18 -0.53
CA GLY A 32 -0.14 -1.93 -0.09
C GLY A 32 -0.01 -0.88 -1.18
N ALA A 33 -0.34 0.38 -0.87
CA ALA A 33 -0.01 1.56 -1.68
C ALA A 33 0.33 2.75 -0.78
N ASN A 34 1.03 3.75 -1.32
CA ASN A 34 1.26 5.01 -0.60
C ASN A 34 -0.08 5.71 -0.31
N ALA A 35 -0.34 5.97 0.97
CA ALA A 35 -1.60 6.55 1.40
C ALA A 35 -1.78 8.04 1.08
N GLU A 36 -0.69 8.72 0.77
CA GLU A 36 -0.69 10.14 0.41
C GLU A 36 -0.80 10.36 -1.11
N ASP A 37 -0.78 9.28 -1.91
CA ASP A 37 -0.92 9.33 -3.36
C ASP A 37 -2.32 8.83 -3.78
N PRO A 38 -3.26 9.74 -4.12
CA PRO A 38 -4.60 9.36 -4.54
C PRO A 38 -4.62 8.44 -5.76
N ALA A 39 -3.63 8.52 -6.66
CA ALA A 39 -3.56 7.67 -7.84
C ALA A 39 -3.11 6.25 -7.48
N ALA A 40 -2.22 6.09 -6.49
CA ALA A 40 -1.86 4.78 -5.95
C ALA A 40 -3.04 4.14 -5.17
N VAL A 41 -3.80 4.95 -4.44
CA VAL A 41 -5.02 4.52 -3.74
C VAL A 41 -6.10 4.05 -4.72
N ALA A 42 -6.36 4.82 -5.78
CA ALA A 42 -7.30 4.43 -6.82
C ALA A 42 -6.94 3.07 -7.46
N ARG A 43 -5.63 2.81 -7.64
CA ARG A 43 -5.14 1.53 -8.16
C ARG A 43 -5.44 0.35 -7.23
N ILE A 44 -5.44 0.53 -5.89
CA ILE A 44 -5.90 -0.52 -4.97
C ILE A 44 -7.35 -0.90 -5.27
N PHE A 45 -8.24 0.08 -5.40
CA PHE A 45 -9.66 -0.17 -5.67
C PHE A 45 -9.88 -0.88 -7.01
N GLN A 46 -9.17 -0.41 -8.05
CA GLN A 46 -9.22 -1.00 -9.40
C GLN A 46 -8.77 -2.46 -9.39
N VAL A 47 -7.58 -2.75 -8.84
CA VAL A 47 -7.00 -4.11 -8.82
C VAL A 47 -7.88 -5.09 -8.03
N LYS A 48 -8.54 -4.60 -6.97
CA LYS A 48 -9.36 -5.44 -6.11
C LYS A 48 -10.83 -5.52 -6.52
N GLY A 49 -11.25 -4.76 -7.54
CA GLY A 49 -12.66 -4.63 -7.91
C GLY A 49 -13.53 -4.12 -6.76
N ARG A 50 -12.98 -3.26 -5.87
CA ARG A 50 -13.73 -2.71 -4.73
C ARG A 50 -14.32 -1.35 -5.11
N PRO A 51 -15.57 -1.06 -4.69
CA PRO A 51 -16.10 0.29 -4.78
C PRO A 51 -15.18 1.29 -4.05
N PRO A 52 -14.92 2.49 -4.61
CA PRO A 52 -14.12 3.54 -3.96
C PRO A 52 -14.70 4.04 -2.64
N SER A 53 -15.98 3.76 -2.38
CA SER A 53 -16.69 4.10 -1.16
C SER A 53 -16.35 3.19 0.03
N HIS A 54 -15.64 2.08 -0.18
CA HIS A 54 -15.23 1.20 0.90
C HIS A 54 -13.96 1.72 1.59
N PRO A 55 -13.95 1.84 2.93
CA PRO A 55 -12.79 2.33 3.64
C PRO A 55 -11.60 1.37 3.47
N LEU A 56 -10.40 1.95 3.41
CA LEU A 56 -9.13 1.23 3.47
C LEU A 56 -8.47 1.47 4.83
N ILE A 57 -7.69 0.49 5.30
CA ILE A 57 -6.98 0.60 6.58
C ILE A 57 -5.61 1.23 6.33
N VAL A 58 -5.29 2.33 7.01
CA VAL A 58 -3.94 2.92 6.99
C VAL A 58 -3.07 2.24 8.04
N HIS A 59 -1.92 1.74 7.62
CA HIS A 59 -0.86 1.27 8.51
C HIS A 59 0.14 2.39 8.71
N ILE A 60 0.41 2.71 9.98
CA ILE A 60 1.40 3.69 10.41
C ILE A 60 2.59 3.00 11.07
N GLY A 61 3.80 3.54 10.90
CA GLY A 61 5.05 2.98 11.44
C GLY A 61 5.28 3.27 12.93
N GLY A 62 4.53 4.21 13.51
CA GLY A 62 4.65 4.61 14.91
C GLY A 62 3.43 5.45 15.35
N ALA A 63 3.17 5.49 16.66
CA ALA A 63 2.01 6.18 17.23
C ALA A 63 2.06 7.70 17.00
N GLU A 64 3.26 8.26 16.87
CA GLU A 64 3.52 9.68 16.61
C GLU A 64 2.91 10.15 15.28
N GLN A 65 2.69 9.22 14.33
CA GLN A 65 2.12 9.50 13.02
C GLN A 65 0.58 9.56 13.03
N LEU A 66 -0.07 9.21 14.15
CA LEU A 66 -1.53 9.16 14.28
C LEU A 66 -2.16 10.56 14.22
N ASP A 67 -1.52 11.55 14.84
CA ASP A 67 -2.02 12.92 14.93
C ASP A 67 -2.23 13.58 13.57
N ASP A 68 -1.37 13.25 12.61
CA ASP A 68 -1.45 13.76 11.25
C ASP A 68 -2.71 13.22 10.52
N TRP A 69 -3.15 11.99 10.80
CA TRP A 69 -4.36 11.40 10.21
C TRP A 69 -5.64 11.80 10.96
N GLY A 70 -5.59 11.87 12.28
CA GLY A 70 -6.76 12.23 13.12
C GLY A 70 -7.23 13.67 12.93
N ARG A 71 -6.39 14.55 12.36
CA ARG A 71 -6.67 15.99 12.20
C ARG A 71 -6.78 16.45 10.74
N GLY A 72 -6.78 15.54 9.77
CA GLY A 72 -6.86 15.89 8.35
C GLY A 72 -5.66 16.68 7.84
N ARG A 73 -4.48 16.54 8.47
CA ARG A 73 -3.26 17.21 8.02
C ARG A 73 -2.50 16.29 7.06
N ALA A 74 -2.72 16.50 5.75
CA ALA A 74 -1.75 16.08 4.76
C ALA A 74 -0.46 16.89 5.01
N ARG A 75 0.64 16.21 5.33
CA ARG A 75 1.93 16.85 5.55
C ARG A 75 2.82 16.54 4.36
N ASP A 76 3.45 17.56 3.79
CA ASP A 76 4.42 17.38 2.72
C ASP A 76 5.67 16.66 3.25
N GLY A 77 5.96 15.45 2.74
CA GLY A 77 7.32 14.94 2.62
C GLY A 77 7.91 14.09 3.77
N ALA A 78 7.13 13.39 4.61
CA ALA A 78 7.69 12.45 5.58
C ALA A 78 7.95 11.04 4.98
N PRO A 79 9.08 10.37 5.28
CA PRO A 79 9.49 9.16 4.58
C PRO A 79 8.71 7.92 5.07
N VAL A 80 8.12 7.19 4.12
CA VAL A 80 7.63 5.79 4.19
C VAL A 80 7.26 5.30 5.59
N GLY A 81 6.02 5.53 5.94
CA GLY A 81 5.36 4.86 7.06
C GLY A 81 3.86 4.77 6.89
N ARG A 82 3.31 5.00 5.68
CA ARG A 82 1.88 5.17 5.45
C ARG A 82 1.42 4.32 4.29
N THR A 83 0.95 3.12 4.61
CA THR A 83 0.52 2.16 3.60
C THR A 83 -0.95 1.83 3.79
N PHE A 84 -1.76 1.97 2.74
CA PHE A 84 -3.09 1.39 2.77
C PHE A 84 -3.01 -0.11 2.60
N LEU A 85 -3.61 -0.88 3.49
CA LEU A 85 -3.87 -2.30 3.26
C LEU A 85 -5.34 -2.51 2.94
N ALA A 86 -5.60 -3.03 1.75
CA ALA A 86 -6.89 -3.64 1.48
C ALA A 86 -6.80 -5.15 1.80
N GLY A 87 -7.52 -5.61 2.84
CA GLY A 87 -7.54 -7.02 3.26
C GLY A 87 -8.18 -7.97 2.22
N SER A 88 -7.71 -9.22 2.16
CA SER A 88 -7.98 -10.29 1.17
C SER A 88 -8.00 -9.82 -0.31
N ALA A 89 -6.93 -10.14 -1.03
CA ALA A 89 -6.93 -10.11 -2.48
C ALA A 89 -7.68 -11.34 -3.00
N HIS A 90 -8.90 -11.16 -3.54
CA HIS A 90 -9.38 -12.12 -4.55
C HIS A 90 -8.60 -11.80 -5.81
N ALA A 91 -7.66 -12.68 -6.18
CA ALA A 91 -6.86 -12.56 -7.38
C ALA A 91 -7.77 -12.74 -8.61
N GLY A 92 -8.37 -11.66 -9.06
CA GLY A 92 -9.24 -11.60 -10.24
C GLY A 92 -8.88 -10.44 -11.16
N ALA A 93 -7.59 -10.09 -11.28
CA ALA A 93 -7.12 -9.17 -12.31
C ALA A 93 -5.65 -9.49 -12.64
N ALA A 94 -5.45 -10.07 -13.82
CA ALA A 94 -4.18 -10.52 -14.36
C ALA A 94 -3.18 -9.36 -14.51
N ALA A 95 -2.07 -9.41 -13.78
CA ALA A 95 -0.84 -8.76 -14.20
C ALA A 95 -0.20 -9.67 -15.27
N ARG A 96 -0.53 -9.45 -16.54
CA ARG A 96 0.32 -9.94 -17.64
C ARG A 96 1.62 -9.12 -17.58
N SER A 97 2.72 -9.78 -17.27
CA SER A 97 4.06 -9.21 -17.41
C SER A 97 4.31 -8.79 -18.86
N PRO A 98 4.78 -7.57 -19.14
CA PRO A 98 5.32 -7.24 -20.45
C PRO A 98 6.74 -7.81 -20.54
N GLY A 99 6.94 -8.77 -21.45
CA GLY A 99 8.22 -9.13 -22.06
C GLY A 99 9.39 -9.45 -21.13
N ALA A 100 9.62 -10.75 -20.89
CA ALA A 100 10.98 -11.24 -20.67
C ALA A 100 11.51 -11.77 -22.02
N PRO A 101 12.73 -11.37 -22.45
CA PRO A 101 13.41 -12.02 -23.58
C PRO A 101 13.84 -13.45 -23.23
#